data_AF-A0A6B2SIM2-F1
#
_entry.id   AF-A0A6B2SIM2-F1
#
_cell.length_a   1.000
_cell.length_b   1.000
_cell.length_c   1.000
_cell.angle_alpha   90.00
_cell.angle_beta   90.00
_cell.angle_gamma   90.00
#
_symmetry.space_group_name_H-M   'P 1'
#
loop_
_entity.id
_entity.type
_entity.pdbx_description
1 polymer ?
#
loop_
_entity_poly.entity_id
_entity_poly.type
_entity_poly.pdbx_seq_one_letter_code
_entity_poly.pdbx_strand_id
1 'polypeptide(L)'
;WVGARHRHAVVLAAAGSRDPESAADTETAAGLLAERLRVPVVPAYAAPTPACPRSVPEALEALAAQGRTRTAVASYFTAPGRFATQSAGAAPWIAAAPLGPHAALARLVLLRYDQARSAPVSVSRRTLSSV
;
A
#
# COMPACT_ATOMS: atom_id res chain seq x y z
N TRP A 1 -18.63 10.62 -20.38
CA TRP A 1 -17.52 9.89 -19.71
C TRP A 1 -16.82 10.66 -18.57
N VAL A 2 -16.97 11.98 -18.44
CA VAL A 2 -16.37 12.75 -17.32
C VAL A 2 -17.04 12.44 -15.97
N GLY A 3 -18.36 12.25 -15.92
CA GLY A 3 -19.11 11.98 -14.68
C GLY A 3 -18.81 10.64 -13.98
N ALA A 4 -18.32 9.63 -14.70
CA ALA A 4 -18.03 8.32 -14.11
C ALA A 4 -16.76 8.33 -13.24
N ARG A 5 -15.73 9.08 -13.65
CA ARG A 5 -14.44 9.17 -12.93
C ARG A 5 -14.54 9.94 -11.62
N HIS A 6 -15.50 10.86 -11.50
CA HIS A 6 -15.74 11.58 -10.25
C HIS A 6 -16.23 10.67 -9.12
N ARG A 7 -16.80 9.51 -9.43
CA ARG A 7 -17.30 8.56 -8.43
C ARG A 7 -16.26 7.52 -8.02
N HIS A 8 -15.19 7.36 -8.79
CA HIS A 8 -14.20 6.30 -8.60
C HIS A 8 -13.00 6.80 -7.79
N ALA A 9 -12.48 5.94 -6.92
CA ALA A 9 -11.23 6.11 -6.20
C ALA A 9 -10.66 4.73 -5.81
N VAL A 10 -9.42 4.71 -5.34
CA VAL A 10 -8.77 3.51 -4.81
C VAL A 10 -8.14 3.83 -3.46
N VAL A 11 -8.27 2.91 -2.52
CA VAL A 11 -7.42 2.87 -1.33
C VAL A 11 -6.32 1.84 -1.57
N LEU A 12 -5.07 2.26 -1.52
CA LEU A 12 -3.92 1.35 -1.53
C LEU A 12 -3.68 0.87 -0.09
N ALA A 13 -4.11 -0.35 0.21
CA ALA A 13 -4.01 -0.91 1.56
C ALA A 13 -2.65 -1.57 1.78
N ALA A 14 -1.86 -1.03 2.70
CA ALA A 14 -0.57 -1.56 3.12
C ALA A 14 -0.60 -2.06 4.58
N ALA A 15 0.43 -2.77 5.02
CA ALA A 15 0.46 -3.34 6.37
C ALA A 15 0.52 -2.26 7.46
N GLY A 16 1.35 -1.23 7.25
CA GLY A 16 1.74 -0.25 8.26
C GLY A 16 3.10 -0.59 8.86
N SER A 17 3.88 0.45 9.17
CA SER A 17 5.24 0.35 9.69
C SER A 17 5.51 1.52 10.63
N ARG A 18 6.43 1.32 11.58
CA ARG A 18 6.96 2.43 12.41
C ARG A 18 8.11 3.17 11.74
N ASP A 19 8.61 2.61 10.63
CA ASP A 19 9.63 3.22 9.80
C ASP A 19 8.99 4.25 8.85
N PRO A 20 9.34 5.54 8.94
CA PRO A 20 8.78 6.56 8.04
C PRO A 20 9.15 6.35 6.57
N GLU A 21 10.28 5.69 6.25
CA GLU A 21 10.65 5.39 4.86
C GLU A 21 9.63 4.43 4.22
N SER A 22 9.10 3.46 4.99
CA SER A 22 8.07 2.55 4.52
C SER A 22 6.77 3.29 4.13
N ALA A 23 6.44 4.38 4.83
CA ALA A 23 5.28 5.20 4.50
C ALA A 23 5.52 5.99 3.20
N ALA A 24 6.70 6.58 3.04
CA ALA A 24 7.10 7.30 1.83
C ALA A 24 7.09 6.39 0.58
N ASP A 25 7.54 5.14 0.70
CA ASP A 25 7.47 4.15 -0.38
C ASP A 25 6.02 3.83 -0.76
N THR A 26 5.13 3.74 0.23
CA THR A 26 3.70 3.46 0.00
C THR A 26 3.00 4.64 -0.68
N GLU A 27 3.32 5.88 -0.28
CA GLU A 27 2.86 7.11 -0.95
C GLU A 27 3.35 7.14 -2.41
N THR A 28 4.61 6.80 -2.66
CA THR A 28 5.18 6.69 -4.01
C THR A 28 4.41 5.66 -4.85
N ALA A 29 4.16 4.47 -4.30
CA ALA A 29 3.38 3.42 -4.97
C ALA A 29 1.94 3.87 -5.28
N ALA A 30 1.30 4.59 -4.37
CA ALA A 30 -0.03 5.17 -4.59
C ALA A 30 -0.02 6.18 -5.74
N GLY A 31 0.99 7.05 -5.82
CA GLY A 31 1.19 8.00 -6.92
C GLY A 31 1.31 7.31 -8.28
N LEU A 32 2.16 6.28 -8.37
CA LEU A 32 2.33 5.48 -9.60
C LEU A 32 1.02 4.79 -10.02
N LEU A 33 0.27 4.24 -9.07
CA LEU A 33 -1.02 3.61 -9.36
C LEU A 33 -2.06 4.65 -9.80
N ALA A 34 -2.06 5.84 -9.20
CA ALA A 34 -2.96 6.94 -9.57
C ALA A 34 -2.69 7.41 -11.00
N GLU A 35 -1.42 7.55 -11.37
CA GLU A 35 -1.02 7.87 -12.74
C GLU A 35 -1.53 6.81 -13.72
N ARG A 36 -1.36 5.53 -13.39
CA ARG A 36 -1.75 4.41 -14.24
C ARG A 36 -3.26 4.25 -14.40
N LEU A 37 -4.04 4.51 -13.34
CA LEU A 37 -5.50 4.33 -13.32
C LEU A 37 -6.28 5.60 -13.63
N ARG A 38 -5.65 6.78 -13.55
CA ARG A 38 -6.27 8.09 -13.79
C ARG A 38 -7.48 8.35 -12.85
N VAL A 39 -7.39 7.86 -11.62
CA VAL A 39 -8.33 8.11 -10.51
C VAL A 39 -7.53 8.37 -9.23
N PRO A 40 -8.10 9.04 -8.21
CA PRO A 40 -7.42 9.21 -6.94
C PRO A 40 -7.06 7.87 -6.30
N VAL A 41 -5.83 7.75 -5.81
CA VAL A 41 -5.37 6.61 -5.01
C VAL A 41 -4.84 7.19 -3.70
N VAL A 42 -5.38 6.71 -2.58
CA VAL A 42 -4.98 7.14 -1.24
C VAL A 42 -4.34 5.96 -0.51
N PRO A 43 -3.12 6.07 0.03
CA PRO A 43 -2.56 5.02 0.85
C PRO A 43 -3.22 5.01 2.24
N ALA A 44 -3.45 3.80 2.73
CA ALA A 44 -4.02 3.55 4.05
C ALA A 44 -3.51 2.22 4.61
N TYR A 45 -3.57 2.06 5.93
CA TYR A 45 -2.82 1.01 6.62
C TYR A 45 -3.74 0.08 7.42
N ALA A 46 -3.48 -1.23 7.34
CA ALA A 46 -4.21 -2.26 8.08
C ALA A 46 -3.85 -2.26 9.58
N ALA A 47 -2.60 -1.91 9.90
CA ALA A 47 -2.11 -1.66 11.25
C ALA A 47 -1.47 -0.26 11.30
N PRO A 48 -2.27 0.80 11.53
CA PRO A 48 -1.77 2.16 11.62
C PRO A 48 -0.72 2.34 12.72
N THR A 49 0.20 3.27 12.51
CA THR A 49 1.23 3.68 13.48
C THR A 49 1.35 5.21 13.46
N PRO A 50 2.11 5.84 14.37
CA PRO A 50 2.38 7.27 14.28
C PRO A 50 3.03 7.71 12.96
N ALA A 51 3.83 6.85 12.32
CA ALA A 51 4.45 7.14 11.02
C ALA A 51 3.48 6.96 9.83
N CYS A 52 2.40 6.20 10.03
CA CYS A 52 1.42 5.87 9.00
C CYS A 52 0.00 5.84 9.62
N PRO A 53 -0.57 7.00 9.97
CA PRO A 53 -1.70 7.06 10.91
C PRO A 53 -3.06 6.71 10.29
N ARG A 54 -3.21 6.82 8.96
CA ARG A 54 -4.51 6.67 8.30
C ARG A 54 -4.89 5.20 8.14
N SER A 55 -5.97 4.78 8.77
CA SER A 55 -6.50 3.42 8.62
C SER A 55 -7.26 3.22 7.31
N VAL A 56 -7.40 1.96 6.85
CA VAL A 56 -8.20 1.63 5.65
C VAL A 56 -9.65 2.12 5.78
N PRO A 57 -10.39 1.88 6.89
CA PRO A 57 -11.73 2.42 7.08
C PRO A 57 -11.79 3.96 7.00
N GLU A 58 -10.88 4.67 7.68
CA GLU A 58 -10.83 6.14 7.65
C GLU A 58 -10.66 6.70 6.24
N ALA A 59 -9.79 6.07 5.43
CA ALA A 59 -9.58 6.49 4.05
C ALA A 59 -10.84 6.27 3.19
N LEU A 60 -11.55 5.16 3.40
CA LEU A 60 -12.79 4.87 2.70
C LEU A 60 -13.90 5.87 3.07
N GLU A 61 -14.04 6.18 4.36
CA GLU A 61 -15.01 7.17 4.85
C GLU A 61 -14.72 8.57 4.30
N ALA A 62 -13.45 9.00 4.31
CA ALA A 62 -13.04 10.29 3.76
C ALA A 62 -13.35 10.39 2.26
N LEU A 63 -13.10 9.33 1.49
CA LEU A 63 -13.41 9.29 0.06
C LEU A 63 -14.93 9.28 -0.19
N ALA A 64 -15.69 8.55 0.63
CA ALA A 64 -17.16 8.55 0.56
C ALA A 64 -17.74 9.95 0.83
N ALA A 65 -17.22 10.67 1.83
CA ALA A 65 -17.60 12.06 2.12
C ALA A 65 -17.30 13.03 0.96
N GLN A 66 -16.31 12.71 0.11
CA GLN A 66 -16.00 13.44 -1.13
C GLN A 66 -16.85 13.00 -2.34
N GLY A 67 -17.85 12.13 -2.15
CA GLY A 67 -18.72 11.63 -3.20
C GLY A 67 -18.14 10.46 -4.03
N ARG A 68 -17.02 9.86 -3.58
CA ARG A 68 -16.42 8.68 -4.23
C ARG A 68 -17.19 7.41 -3.89
N THR A 69 -18.32 7.24 -4.57
CA THR A 69 -19.29 6.15 -4.36
C THR A 69 -18.85 4.78 -4.90
N ARG A 70 -17.74 4.69 -5.62
CA ARG A 70 -17.15 3.45 -6.15
C ARG A 70 -15.67 3.39 -5.81
N THR A 71 -15.37 3.17 -4.54
CA THR A 71 -14.00 3.08 -4.04
C THR A 71 -13.56 1.62 -3.95
N ALA A 72 -12.51 1.28 -4.69
CA ALA A 72 -11.89 -0.04 -4.65
C ALA A 72 -10.76 -0.10 -3.60
N VAL A 73 -10.47 -1.28 -3.06
CA VAL A 73 -9.29 -1.52 -2.22
C VAL A 73 -8.26 -2.31 -3.02
N ALA A 74 -7.07 -1.73 -3.21
CA ALA A 74 -5.93 -2.40 -3.81
C ALA A 74 -5.05 -3.00 -2.70
N SER A 75 -4.90 -4.32 -2.71
CA SER A 75 -4.08 -5.05 -1.73
C SER A 75 -2.58 -4.88 -2.03
N TYR A 76 -1.88 -4.05 -1.26
CA TYR A 76 -0.42 -3.93 -1.29
C TYR A 76 0.23 -4.91 -0.30
N PHE A 77 -0.09 -6.19 -0.49
CA PHE A 77 0.41 -7.30 0.30
C PHE A 77 1.03 -8.35 -0.61
N THR A 78 2.09 -9.01 -0.17
CA THR A 78 2.78 -10.05 -0.95
C THR A 78 2.09 -11.41 -0.88
N ALA A 79 1.31 -11.66 0.17
CA ALA A 79 0.62 -12.94 0.38
C ALA A 79 -0.76 -12.74 1.03
N PRO A 80 -1.66 -13.73 0.92
CA PRO A 80 -2.86 -13.81 1.74
C PRO A 80 -2.55 -13.80 3.24
N GLY A 81 -3.49 -13.31 4.05
CA GLY A 81 -3.33 -13.26 5.50
C GLY A 81 -4.31 -12.29 6.16
N ARG A 82 -4.08 -12.00 7.45
CA ARG A 82 -4.96 -11.15 8.26
C ARG A 82 -5.16 -9.76 7.66
N PHE A 83 -4.08 -9.07 7.27
CA PHE A 83 -4.19 -7.71 6.73
C PHE A 83 -4.95 -7.69 5.40
N ALA A 84 -4.63 -8.60 4.48
CA ALA A 84 -5.35 -8.74 3.22
C ALA A 84 -6.85 -9.00 3.45
N THR A 85 -7.18 -9.92 4.37
CA THR A 85 -8.57 -10.26 4.70
C THR A 85 -9.32 -9.09 5.31
N GLN A 86 -8.71 -8.39 6.27
CA GLN A 86 -9.29 -7.23 6.93
C GLN A 86 -9.53 -6.08 5.94
N SER A 87 -8.53 -5.76 5.11
CA SER A 87 -8.65 -4.68 4.12
C SER A 87 -9.68 -5.01 3.04
N ALA A 88 -9.74 -6.26 2.57
CA ALA A 88 -10.76 -6.69 1.63
C ALA A 88 -12.16 -6.65 2.22
N GLY A 89 -12.33 -7.06 3.48
CA GLY A 89 -13.61 -7.03 4.20
C GLY A 89 -14.16 -5.62 4.43
N ALA A 90 -13.31 -4.60 4.44
CA ALA A 90 -13.72 -3.20 4.55
C ALA A 90 -14.14 -2.58 3.19
N ALA A 91 -13.86 -3.24 2.06
CA ALA A 91 -14.03 -2.65 0.75
C ALA A 91 -15.53 -2.46 0.39
N PRO A 92 -15.97 -1.23 0.05
CA PRO A 92 -17.38 -0.97 -0.25
C PRO A 92 -17.80 -1.37 -1.68
N TRP A 93 -16.85 -1.78 -2.53
CA TRP A 93 -17.15 -2.13 -3.92
C TRP A 93 -16.40 -3.39 -4.39
N ILE A 94 -15.08 -3.28 -4.61
CA ILE A 94 -14.23 -4.40 -5.01
C ILE A 94 -12.90 -4.32 -4.27
N ALA A 95 -12.33 -5.49 -3.99
CA ALA A 95 -10.99 -5.63 -3.43
C ALA A 95 -10.13 -6.48 -4.38
N ALA A 96 -8.94 -6.01 -4.69
CA ALA A 96 -7.95 -6.81 -5.41
C ALA A 96 -7.35 -7.87 -4.47
N ALA A 97 -7.05 -9.06 -5.01
CA ALA A 97 -6.24 -10.04 -4.29
C ALA A 97 -4.82 -9.49 -4.01
N PRO A 98 -4.12 -10.00 -2.98
CA PRO A 98 -2.70 -9.73 -2.77
C PRO A 98 -1.86 -10.03 -4.03
N LEU A 99 -0.69 -9.40 -4.13
CA LEU A 99 0.24 -9.55 -5.26
C LEU A 99 0.60 -11.03 -5.51
N GLY A 100 0.73 -11.82 -4.42
CA GLY A 100 0.96 -13.25 -4.51
C GLY A 100 2.23 -13.60 -5.31
N PRO A 101 2.25 -14.75 -6.01
CA PRO A 101 3.40 -15.22 -6.77
C PRO A 101 3.54 -14.53 -8.15
N HIS A 102 3.17 -13.25 -8.27
CA HIS A 102 3.24 -12.53 -9.53
C HIS A 102 4.69 -12.49 -10.07
N ALA A 103 4.88 -12.86 -11.33
CA ALA A 103 6.23 -13.00 -11.92
C ALA A 103 7.09 -11.73 -11.81
N ALA A 104 6.47 -10.54 -11.86
CA ALA A 104 7.19 -9.28 -11.64
C ALA A 104 7.74 -9.14 -10.22
N LEU A 105 7.02 -9.63 -9.20
CA LEU A 105 7.49 -9.61 -7.80
C LEU A 105 8.64 -10.60 -7.61
N ALA A 106 8.54 -11.80 -8.19
CA ALA A 106 9.64 -12.77 -8.18
C ALA A 106 10.91 -12.21 -8.83
N ARG A 107 10.79 -11.58 -10.01
CA ARG A 107 11.92 -10.90 -10.67
C ARG A 107 12.50 -9.76 -9.82
N LEU A 108 11.65 -8.97 -9.17
CA LEU A 108 12.10 -7.89 -8.29
C LEU A 108 12.88 -8.43 -7.09
N VAL A 109 12.42 -9.51 -6.45
CA VAL A 109 13.12 -10.14 -5.33
C VAL A 109 14.50 -10.64 -5.76
N LEU A 110 14.58 -11.33 -6.91
CA LEU A 110 15.86 -11.80 -7.46
C LEU A 110 16.81 -10.64 -7.78
N LEU A 111 16.30 -9.57 -8.42
CA LEU A 111 17.09 -8.37 -8.69
C LEU A 111 17.65 -7.75 -7.41
N ARG A 112 16.83 -7.62 -6.36
CA ARG A 112 17.25 -7.04 -5.07
C ARG A 112 18.24 -7.94 -4.34
N TYR A 113 18.10 -9.25 -4.47
CA TYR A 113 19.06 -10.23 -3.95
C TYR A 113 20.42 -10.08 -4.62
N ASP A 114 20.47 -10.00 -5.96
CA ASP A 114 21.73 -9.82 -6.70
C ASP A 114 22.39 -8.48 -6.39
N GLN A 115 21.60 -7.41 -6.24
CA GLN A 115 22.08 -6.10 -5.79
C GLN A 115 22.68 -6.15 -4.40
N ALA A 116 22.00 -6.78 -3.44
CA ALA A 116 22.49 -6.93 -2.07
C ALA A 116 23.78 -7.77 -2.00
N ARG A 117 23.88 -8.81 -2.83
CA ARG A 117 25.09 -9.65 -2.93
C ARG A 117 26.30 -8.93 -3.52
N SER A 118 26.06 -8.00 -4.44
CA SER A 118 27.11 -7.26 -5.13
C SER A 118 27.49 -5.96 -4.41
N ALA A 119 26.66 -5.54 -3.45
CA ALA A 119 26.93 -4.35 -2.64
C ALA A 119 28.14 -4.60 -1.71
N PRO A 120 29.08 -3.65 -1.59
CA PRO A 120 30.11 -3.72 -0.57
C PRO A 120 29.45 -3.74 0.82
N VAL A 121 29.96 -4.58 1.73
CA VAL A 121 29.45 -4.67 3.10
C VAL A 121 29.67 -3.33 3.80
N SER A 122 28.62 -2.54 3.92
CA SER A 122 28.58 -1.36 4.76
C SER A 122 28.21 -1.78 6.18
N VAL A 123 29.21 -1.82 7.07
CA VAL A 123 28.99 -2.04 8.51
C VAL A 123 28.38 -0.77 9.09
N SER A 124 27.06 -0.63 8.98
CA SER A 124 26.32 0.38 9.76
C SER A 124 26.06 -0.17 11.15
N ARG A 125 26.74 0.39 12.15
CA ARG A 125 26.56 0.04 13.56
C ARG A 125 25.19 0.57 14.01
N ARG A 126 24.16 -0.27 13.93
CA ARG A 126 22.88 0.02 14.61
C ARG A 126 23.11 -0.03 16.11
N THR A 127 23.21 1.13 16.74
CA THR A 127 23.13 1.27 18.19
C THR A 127 21.71 0.88 18.59
N LEU A 128 21.56 -0.30 19.21
CA LEU A 128 20.34 -0.65 19.90
C LEU A 128 20.25 0.24 21.14
N SER A 129 19.39 1.26 21.12
CA SER A 129 18.99 1.93 22.36
C SER A 129 18.27 0.91 23.23
N SER A 130 18.90 0.52 24.34
CA SER A 130 18.21 -0.22 25.39
C SER A 130 17.17 0.68 26.03
N VAL A 131 15.99 0.10 26.28
CA VAL A 131 14.92 0.69 27.11
C VAL A 131 15.34 0.66 28.57
#